data_AF-A0A4R1AXW8-F1
#
_entry.id   AF-A0A4R1AXW8-F1
#
_cell.length_a   1.000
_cell.length_b   1.000
_cell.length_c   1.000
_cell.angle_alpha   90.00
_cell.angle_beta   90.00
_cell.angle_gamma   90.00
#
_symmetry.space_group_name_H-M   'P 1'
#
loop_
_entity.id
_entity.type
_entity.pdbx_description
1 polymer ?
#
loop_
_entity_poly.entity_id
_entity_poly.type
_entity_poly.pdbx_seq_one_letter_code
_entity_poly.pdbx_strand_id
1 'polypeptide(L)'
;MSQFLKLYILIALVTIISGCSVNNKTTNSIKENVLSAFEEEGIELSVKKDNSIPFDYPNSKEGIYQFDGGRIYCLFYGYNQTKQIEEKIRATLAETEFLYPPHVSYYDKFTIIFIPTTDNIEITEKVDLVLDRLKK
;
A
#
# COMPACT_ATOMS: atom_id res chain seq x y z
N MET A 1 -34.98 -12.86 -37.24
CA MET A 1 -35.02 -12.10 -35.97
C MET A 1 -34.36 -12.82 -34.77
N SER A 2 -33.58 -13.89 -34.97
CA SER A 2 -33.05 -14.75 -33.89
C SER A 2 -31.52 -14.63 -33.67
N GLN A 3 -30.77 -14.09 -34.64
CA GLN A 3 -29.31 -13.98 -34.55
C GLN A 3 -28.83 -12.73 -33.78
N PHE A 4 -29.56 -11.61 -33.86
CA PHE A 4 -29.19 -10.38 -33.16
C PHE A 4 -29.33 -10.50 -31.63
N LEU A 5 -30.31 -11.27 -31.14
CA LEU A 5 -30.54 -11.46 -29.70
C LEU A 5 -29.41 -12.25 -29.02
N LYS A 6 -28.79 -13.20 -29.74
CA LYS A 6 -27.67 -14.00 -29.22
C LYS A 6 -26.37 -13.19 -29.10
N LEU A 7 -26.16 -12.20 -29.97
CA LEU A 7 -24.97 -11.36 -29.94
C LEU A 7 -24.97 -10.41 -28.73
N TYR A 8 -26.13 -9.89 -28.34
CA TYR A 8 -26.27 -9.01 -27.17
C TYR A 8 -26.03 -9.73 -25.83
N ILE A 9 -26.43 -11.00 -25.72
CA ILE A 9 -26.16 -11.81 -24.51
C ILE A 9 -24.65 -12.09 -24.37
N LEU A 10 -23.94 -12.26 -25.49
CA LEU A 10 -22.50 -12.48 -25.47
C LEU A 10 -21.72 -11.23 -25.02
N ILE A 11 -22.15 -10.04 -25.43
CA ILE A 11 -21.50 -8.77 -25.05
C ILE A 11 -21.77 -8.41 -23.58
N ALA A 12 -22.98 -8.70 -23.08
CA ALA A 12 -23.33 -8.49 -21.67
C ALA A 12 -22.56 -9.42 -20.71
N LEU A 13 -22.15 -10.61 -21.17
CA LEU A 13 -21.38 -11.56 -20.37
C LEU A 13 -19.89 -11.16 -20.24
N VAL A 14 -19.34 -10.39 -21.20
CA VAL A 14 -17.94 -9.96 -21.19
C VAL A 14 -17.72 -8.72 -20.29
N THR A 15 -18.78 -7.98 -19.94
CA THR A 15 -18.67 -6.77 -19.11
C THR A 15 -18.58 -7.00 -17.59
N ILE A 16 -18.61 -8.25 -17.09
CA ILE A 16 -18.73 -8.51 -15.64
C ILE A 16 -17.38 -8.76 -14.94
N ILE A 17 -16.24 -8.75 -15.64
CA ILE A 17 -14.94 -9.13 -15.03
C ILE A 17 -14.00 -7.96 -14.73
N SER A 18 -14.48 -6.70 -14.72
CA SER A 18 -13.65 -5.55 -14.33
C SER A 18 -13.73 -5.16 -12.85
N GLY A 19 -14.35 -6.00 -12.01
CA GLY A 19 -14.24 -5.91 -10.56
C GLY A 19 -12.98 -6.59 -10.06
N CYS A 20 -11.80 -5.99 -10.28
CA CYS A 20 -10.55 -6.48 -9.68
C CYS A 20 -10.60 -6.31 -8.14
N SER A 21 -11.16 -7.31 -7.48
CA SER A 21 -10.85 -7.60 -6.08
C SER A 21 -9.34 -7.71 -5.93
N VAL A 22 -8.75 -6.98 -4.97
CA VAL A 22 -7.35 -7.11 -4.59
C VAL A 22 -7.11 -8.58 -4.21
N ASN A 23 -6.52 -9.35 -5.13
CA ASN A 23 -6.27 -10.78 -4.97
C ASN A 23 -5.36 -11.01 -3.75
N ASN A 24 -5.82 -11.83 -2.80
CA ASN A 24 -5.06 -12.18 -1.59
C ASN A 24 -3.67 -12.73 -1.93
N LYS A 25 -3.52 -13.48 -3.03
CA LYS A 25 -2.22 -14.03 -3.45
C LYS A 25 -1.22 -12.93 -3.84
N THR A 26 -1.68 -11.92 -4.60
CA THR A 26 -0.86 -10.77 -4.98
C THR A 26 -0.49 -9.93 -3.77
N THR A 27 -1.43 -9.72 -2.85
CA THR A 27 -1.16 -8.97 -1.60
C THR A 27 -0.09 -9.64 -0.76
N ASN A 28 -0.18 -10.96 -0.58
CA ASN A 28 0.80 -11.71 0.21
C ASN A 28 2.19 -11.66 -0.43
N SER A 29 2.29 -11.83 -1.74
CA SER A 29 3.58 -11.74 -2.44
C SER A 29 4.22 -10.36 -2.32
N ILE A 30 3.45 -9.27 -2.37
CA ILE A 30 3.98 -7.92 -2.14
C ILE A 30 4.42 -7.77 -0.68
N LYS A 31 3.64 -8.26 0.28
CA LYS A 31 4.01 -8.22 1.71
C LYS A 31 5.34 -8.94 1.96
N GLU A 32 5.52 -10.14 1.41
CA GLU A 32 6.76 -10.90 1.51
C GLU A 32 7.94 -10.15 0.87
N ASN A 33 7.73 -9.53 -0.30
CA ASN A 33 8.76 -8.73 -0.97
C ASN A 33 9.16 -7.51 -0.14
N VAL A 34 8.20 -6.79 0.45
CA VAL A 34 8.46 -5.65 1.34
C VAL A 34 9.27 -6.12 2.54
N LEU A 35 8.81 -7.16 3.25
CA LEU A 35 9.51 -7.68 4.43
C LEU A 35 10.95 -8.09 4.11
N SER A 36 11.15 -8.83 3.02
CA SER A 36 12.48 -9.27 2.59
C SER A 36 13.39 -8.08 2.26
N ALA A 37 12.86 -7.05 1.61
CA ALA A 37 13.62 -5.86 1.27
C ALA A 37 14.09 -5.11 2.53
N PHE A 38 13.27 -4.99 3.56
CA PHE A 38 13.71 -4.38 4.82
C PHE A 38 14.76 -5.24 5.53
N GLU A 39 14.59 -6.56 5.55
CA GLU A 39 15.53 -7.50 6.16
C GLU A 39 16.92 -7.45 5.50
N GLU A 40 16.98 -7.32 4.17
CA GLU A 40 18.23 -7.17 3.40
C GLU A 40 19.04 -5.92 3.78
N GLU A 41 18.37 -4.83 4.19
CA GLU A 41 19.03 -3.60 4.68
C GLU A 41 19.30 -3.65 6.20
N GLY A 42 19.12 -4.81 6.83
CA GLY A 42 19.33 -5.02 8.26
C GLY A 42 18.21 -4.45 9.14
N ILE A 43 17.01 -4.22 8.59
CA ILE A 43 15.84 -3.75 9.33
C ILE A 43 14.87 -4.91 9.53
N GLU A 44 14.79 -5.42 10.75
CA GLU A 44 13.82 -6.46 11.11
C GLU A 44 12.44 -5.83 11.41
N LEU A 45 11.48 -6.06 10.51
CA LEU A 45 10.11 -5.58 10.68
C LEU A 45 9.28 -6.55 11.52
N SER A 46 8.79 -6.06 12.67
CA SER A 46 7.81 -6.77 13.48
C SER A 46 6.38 -6.45 13.03
N VAL A 47 5.56 -7.49 12.80
CA VAL A 47 4.15 -7.31 12.44
C VAL A 47 3.36 -6.80 13.64
N LYS A 48 2.67 -5.66 13.46
CA LYS A 48 1.73 -5.13 14.44
C LYS A 48 0.31 -5.52 14.06
N LYS A 49 -0.41 -6.11 15.01
CA LYS A 49 -1.88 -6.31 14.95
C LYS A 49 -2.63 -5.11 15.55
N ASP A 50 -2.06 -3.92 15.45
CA ASP A 50 -2.76 -2.70 15.85
C ASP A 50 -3.64 -2.27 14.68
N ASN A 51 -4.87 -1.83 14.95
CA ASN A 51 -5.74 -1.17 13.98
C ASN A 51 -5.49 0.34 14.04
N SER A 52 -4.23 0.78 14.06
CA SER A 52 -3.94 2.19 14.34
C SER A 52 -4.57 3.06 13.24
N ILE A 53 -5.30 4.07 13.70
CA ILE A 53 -6.41 4.75 13.03
C ILE A 53 -6.06 5.65 11.82
N PRO A 54 -4.84 6.20 11.60
CA PRO A 54 -4.70 7.29 10.63
C PRO A 54 -4.96 6.88 9.17
N PHE A 55 -4.74 5.61 8.83
CA PHE A 55 -4.81 5.12 7.44
C PHE A 55 -5.82 3.97 7.24
N ASP A 56 -6.79 3.81 8.14
CA ASP A 56 -7.87 2.82 7.98
C ASP A 56 -8.88 3.31 6.92
N TYR A 57 -8.56 3.03 5.65
CA TYR A 57 -9.44 3.36 4.54
C TYR A 57 -10.27 2.13 4.14
N PRO A 58 -11.61 2.24 4.05
CA PRO A 58 -12.50 1.10 3.74
C PRO A 58 -12.19 0.37 2.43
N ASN A 59 -11.50 1.04 1.52
CA ASN A 59 -11.14 0.55 0.19
C ASN A 59 -9.70 0.02 0.11
N SER A 60 -8.97 -0.06 1.23
CA SER A 60 -7.62 -0.60 1.28
C SER A 60 -7.49 -1.71 2.31
N LYS A 61 -6.56 -2.64 2.06
CA LYS A 61 -6.04 -3.54 3.11
C LYS A 61 -4.78 -2.92 3.67
N GLU A 62 -4.57 -3.08 4.97
CA GLU A 62 -3.41 -2.53 5.65
C GLU A 62 -2.46 -3.64 6.14
N GLY A 63 -1.17 -3.38 6.06
CA GLY A 63 -0.14 -4.09 6.81
C GLY A 63 0.62 -3.06 7.65
N ILE A 64 0.66 -3.26 8.97
CA ILE A 64 1.37 -2.37 9.88
C ILE A 64 2.59 -3.11 10.43
N TYR A 65 3.74 -2.45 10.31
CA TYR A 65 5.02 -2.98 10.74
C TYR A 65 5.77 -1.96 11.60
N GLN A 66 6.59 -2.45 12.52
CA GLN A 66 7.37 -1.62 13.42
C GLN A 66 8.78 -2.17 13.57
N PHE A 67 9.75 -1.27 13.69
CA PHE A 67 11.16 -1.58 13.97
C PHE A 67 11.78 -0.47 14.83
N ASP A 68 13.04 -0.66 15.24
CA ASP A 68 13.80 0.37 15.94
C ASP A 68 14.19 1.49 14.96
N GLY A 69 13.33 2.50 14.87
CA GLY A 69 13.45 3.58 13.89
C GLY A 69 12.12 4.17 13.44
N GLY A 70 11.04 3.39 13.52
CA GLY A 70 9.70 3.91 13.27
C GLY A 70 8.67 2.86 12.90
N ARG A 71 7.65 3.32 12.17
CA ARG A 71 6.53 2.49 11.72
C ARG A 71 6.38 2.56 10.21
N ILE A 72 6.04 1.42 9.62
CA ILE A 72 5.76 1.25 8.19
C ILE A 72 4.30 0.85 8.04
N TYR A 73 3.58 1.61 7.23
CA TYR A 73 2.21 1.33 6.83
C TYR A 73 2.20 0.96 5.36
N CYS A 74 1.75 -0.26 5.05
CA CYS A 74 1.56 -0.74 3.69
C CYS A 74 0.07 -0.78 3.36
N LEU A 75 -0.39 0.14 2.51
CA LEU A 75 -1.78 0.25 2.08
C LEU A 75 -1.95 -0.39 0.70
N PHE A 76 -2.73 -1.47 0.59
CA PHE A 76 -2.99 -2.20 -0.64
C PHE A 76 -4.38 -1.84 -1.18
N TYR A 77 -4.46 -1.40 -2.44
CA TYR A 77 -5.70 -0.92 -3.04
C TYR A 77 -5.76 -1.24 -4.54
N GLY A 78 -6.96 -1.12 -5.14
CA GLY A 78 -7.15 -1.34 -6.57
C GLY A 78 -6.67 -0.16 -7.43
N TYR A 79 -6.25 -0.42 -8.67
CA TYR A 79 -5.78 0.63 -9.61
C TYR A 79 -6.77 1.79 -9.79
N ASN A 80 -8.08 1.50 -9.78
CA ASN A 80 -9.14 2.49 -9.92
C ASN A 80 -9.33 3.38 -8.67
N GLN A 81 -8.69 3.04 -7.55
CA GLN A 81 -8.80 3.75 -6.27
C GLN A 81 -7.58 4.62 -5.96
N THR A 82 -6.51 4.54 -6.76
CA THR A 82 -5.22 5.21 -6.53
C THR A 82 -5.39 6.69 -6.17
N LYS A 83 -6.02 7.50 -7.04
CA LYS A 83 -6.21 8.94 -6.78
C LYS A 83 -6.96 9.23 -5.49
N GLN A 84 -8.03 8.49 -5.21
CA GLN A 84 -8.82 8.66 -4.00
C GLN A 84 -8.01 8.32 -2.74
N ILE A 85 -7.20 7.26 -2.79
CA ILE A 85 -6.34 6.88 -1.67
C ILE A 85 -5.23 7.91 -1.48
N GLU A 86 -4.59 8.40 -2.54
CA GLU A 86 -3.58 9.45 -2.44
C GLU A 86 -4.12 10.74 -1.81
N GLU A 87 -5.33 11.17 -2.21
CA GLU A 87 -6.00 12.34 -1.62
C GLU A 87 -6.28 12.14 -0.12
N LYS A 88 -6.76 10.95 0.27
CA LYS A 88 -6.98 10.62 1.68
C LYS A 88 -5.69 10.60 2.49
N ILE A 89 -4.61 10.03 1.93
CA ILE A 89 -3.30 10.04 2.58
C ILE A 89 -2.84 11.49 2.76
N ARG A 90 -2.92 12.33 1.71
CA ARG A 90 -2.56 13.75 1.81
C ARG A 90 -3.36 14.49 2.87
N ALA A 91 -4.67 14.24 2.96
CA ALA A 91 -5.52 14.83 4.00
C ALA A 91 -5.10 14.38 5.41
N THR A 92 -4.93 13.07 5.63
CA THR A 92 -4.47 12.53 6.92
C THR A 92 -3.13 13.14 7.31
N LEU A 93 -2.17 13.24 6.39
CA LEU A 93 -0.85 13.79 6.67
C LEU A 93 -0.88 15.29 6.98
N ALA A 94 -1.81 16.04 6.38
CA ALA A 94 -1.97 17.47 6.66
C ALA A 94 -2.63 17.74 8.02
N GLU A 95 -3.48 16.83 8.48
CA GLU A 95 -4.25 16.96 9.73
C GLU A 95 -3.56 16.34 10.94
N THR A 96 -2.48 15.57 10.73
CA THR A 96 -1.79 14.85 11.79
C THR A 96 -0.47 15.53 12.16
N GLU A 97 -0.25 15.74 13.47
CA GLU A 97 1.04 16.19 13.98
C GLU A 97 2.01 15.00 14.07
N PHE A 98 3.16 15.13 13.42
CA PHE A 98 4.23 14.13 13.46
C PHE A 98 5.47 14.71 14.14
N LEU A 99 6.15 13.89 14.95
CA LEU A 99 7.42 14.26 15.57
C LEU A 99 8.52 14.48 14.52
N TYR A 100 8.50 13.67 13.47
CA TYR A 100 9.41 13.75 12.33
C TYR A 100 8.62 13.66 11.02
N PRO A 101 9.08 14.28 9.93
CA PRO A 101 8.38 14.25 8.64
C PRO A 101 8.15 12.81 8.15
N PRO A 102 6.91 12.45 7.78
CA PRO A 102 6.62 11.14 7.21
C PRO A 102 7.08 11.06 5.74
N HIS A 103 7.54 9.87 5.33
CA HIS A 103 7.94 9.60 3.96
C HIS A 103 6.87 8.73 3.29
N VAL A 104 6.41 9.12 2.10
CA VAL A 104 5.39 8.37 1.34
C VAL A 104 5.95 7.94 0.00
N SER A 105 5.85 6.65 -0.31
CA SER A 105 6.19 6.10 -1.63
C SER A 105 4.97 5.40 -2.22
N TYR A 106 4.53 5.90 -3.37
CA TYR A 106 3.40 5.39 -4.13
C TYR A 106 3.86 4.36 -5.17
N TYR A 107 3.17 3.23 -5.24
CA TYR A 107 3.36 2.18 -6.23
C TYR A 107 2.02 1.86 -6.91
N ASP A 108 2.10 1.12 -8.02
CA ASP A 108 0.94 0.76 -8.86
C ASP A 108 -0.28 0.19 -8.10
N LYS A 109 -0.05 -0.61 -7.06
CA LYS A 109 -1.10 -1.36 -6.34
C LYS A 109 -1.07 -1.16 -4.82
N PHE A 110 -0.12 -0.39 -4.33
CA PHE A 110 0.07 -0.17 -2.91
C PHE A 110 0.85 1.11 -2.64
N THR A 111 0.76 1.60 -1.41
CA THR A 111 1.56 2.71 -0.90
C THR A 111 2.30 2.24 0.34
N ILE A 112 3.54 2.69 0.49
CA ILE A 112 4.26 2.60 1.76
C ILE A 112 4.34 3.99 2.39
N ILE A 113 3.95 4.10 3.65
CA ILE A 113 4.11 5.30 4.48
C ILE A 113 5.03 4.95 5.63
N PHE A 114 6.18 5.61 5.69
CA PHE A 114 7.12 5.53 6.80
C PHE A 114 6.90 6.72 7.73
N ILE A 115 6.66 6.43 9.01
CA ILE A 115 6.60 7.43 10.07
C ILE A 115 7.83 7.22 10.97
N PRO A 116 8.83 8.11 10.91
CA PRO A 116 10.01 7.99 11.74
C PRO A 116 9.68 8.25 13.21
N THR A 117 10.38 7.57 14.11
CA THR A 117 10.37 7.86 15.56
C THR A 117 11.73 8.32 16.07
N THR A 118 12.68 8.54 15.19
CA THR A 118 14.05 8.99 15.47
C THR A 118 14.51 9.98 14.40
N ASP A 119 15.45 10.86 14.75
CA ASP A 119 16.19 11.74 13.86
C ASP A 119 17.47 11.09 13.30
N ASN A 120 17.72 9.80 13.59
CA ASN A 120 18.87 9.08 13.06
C ASN A 120 18.80 8.97 11.53
N ILE A 121 19.64 9.75 10.86
CA ILE A 121 19.67 9.83 9.40
C ILE A 121 20.04 8.51 8.73
N GLU A 122 20.88 7.67 9.36
CA GLU A 122 21.28 6.38 8.80
C GLU A 122 20.08 5.43 8.67
N ILE A 123 19.13 5.51 9.62
CA ILE A 123 17.90 4.72 9.56
C ILE A 123 17.04 5.20 8.39
N THR A 124 16.84 6.52 8.27
CA THR A 124 16.06 7.10 7.18
C THR A 124 16.66 6.77 5.81
N GLU A 125 17.98 6.84 5.67
CA GLU A 125 18.70 6.46 4.45
C GLU A 125 18.48 4.99 4.08
N LYS A 126 18.56 4.07 5.05
CA LYS A 126 18.25 2.65 4.81
C LYS A 126 16.81 2.45 4.36
N VAL A 127 15.84 3.13 4.99
CA VAL A 127 14.43 3.06 4.57
C VAL A 127 14.27 3.59 3.15
N ASP A 128 14.86 4.75 2.82
CA ASP A 128 14.76 5.34 1.47
C ASP A 128 15.38 4.42 0.40
N LEU A 129 16.50 3.75 0.70
CA LEU A 129 17.09 2.73 -0.18
C LEU A 129 16.12 1.56 -0.45
N VAL A 130 15.44 1.06 0.59
CA VAL A 130 14.40 0.03 0.43
C VAL A 130 13.28 0.53 -0.48
N LEU A 131 12.76 1.74 -0.22
CA LEU A 131 11.65 2.31 -0.96
C LEU A 131 11.99 2.52 -2.44
N ASP A 132 13.21 2.97 -2.74
CA ASP A 132 13.67 3.13 -4.11
C ASP A 132 13.91 1.80 -4.84
N ARG A 133 14.35 0.76 -4.13
CA ARG A 133 14.47 -0.60 -4.71
C ARG A 133 13.11 -1.16 -5.07
N LEU A 134 12.10 -0.98 -4.23
CA LEU A 134 10.74 -1.50 -4.47
C LEU A 134 10.03 -0.84 -5.67
N LYS A 135 10.54 0.29 -6.20
CA LYS A 135 10.01 0.96 -7.40
C LYS A 135 10.52 0.34 -8.71
N LYS A 136 11.60 -0.45 -8.66
CA LYS A 136 12.25 -1.07 -9.83
C LYS A 136 11.63 -2.42 -10.16
#